data_AF-A0A4Z0KQY4-F1
#
_entry.id   AF-A0A4Z0KQY4-F1
#
_cell.length_a   1.000
_cell.length_b   1.000
_cell.length_c   1.000
_cell.angle_alpha   90.00
_cell.angle_beta   90.00
_cell.angle_gamma   90.00
#
_symmetry.space_group_name_H-M   'P 1'
#
loop_
_entity.id
_entity.type
_entity.pdbx_description
1 polymer ?
#
loop_
_entity_poly.entity_id
_entity_poly.type
_entity_poly.pdbx_seq_one_letter_code
_entity_poly.pdbx_strand_id
1 'polypeptide(L)'
;FEGYTTLIRGVPDLVLMLLIFYGLQIALNVVTDSLGIDQIDIDPMVAGIITLGFIYGAYFTETFRGAFMAVPKGHIEAARAFGFTHGQTLRRFMFPAMMRYALPGIGNNWQVILKA
;
A
#
# COMPACT_ATOMS: atom_id res chain seq x y z
N PHE A 1 5.62 -10.62 2.58
CA PHE A 1 4.70 -9.65 1.95
C PHE A 1 3.28 -10.17 1.78
N GLU A 2 3.07 -11.48 1.55
CA GLU A 2 1.72 -12.05 1.40
C GLU A 2 0.87 -12.01 2.68
N GLY A 3 1.47 -12.16 3.86
CA GLY A 3 0.70 -12.13 5.12
C GLY A 3 -0.07 -10.82 5.35
N TYR A 4 0.54 -9.67 5.06
CA TYR A 4 -0.06 -8.35 5.21
C TYR A 4 -1.25 -8.14 4.25
N THR A 5 -1.04 -8.42 2.95
CA THR A 5 -2.07 -8.21 1.93
C THR A 5 -3.19 -9.24 2.03
N THR A 6 -2.89 -10.48 2.42
CA THR A 6 -3.89 -11.53 2.64
C THR A 6 -4.77 -11.25 3.85
N LEU A 7 -4.19 -10.77 4.97
CA LEU A 7 -4.97 -10.38 6.15
C LEU A 7 -5.92 -9.23 5.84
N ILE A 8 -5.42 -8.18 5.17
CA ILE A 8 -6.25 -6.99 4.88
C ILE A 8 -7.37 -7.32 3.90
N ARG A 9 -7.15 -8.20 2.93
CA ARG A 9 -8.20 -8.61 1.98
C ARG A 9 -9.15 -9.68 2.53
N GLY A 10 -8.81 -10.32 3.66
CA GLY A 10 -9.60 -11.37 4.29
C GLY A 10 -10.57 -10.85 5.36
N VAL A 11 -10.41 -9.61 5.82
CA VAL A 11 -11.25 -8.98 6.84
C VAL A 11 -12.11 -7.90 6.18
N PRO A 12 -13.39 -7.74 6.57
CA PRO A 12 -14.23 -6.68 6.03
C PRO A 12 -13.62 -5.28 6.27
N ASP A 13 -13.65 -4.41 5.25
CA ASP A 13 -13.04 -3.08 5.29
C ASP A 13 -13.54 -2.23 6.48
N LEU A 14 -14.84 -2.28 6.79
CA LEU A 14 -15.43 -1.60 7.95
C LEU A 14 -14.83 -2.07 9.28
N VAL A 15 -14.59 -3.38 9.42
CA VAL A 15 -14.00 -3.97 10.63
C VAL A 15 -12.54 -3.55 10.75
N LEU A 16 -11.79 -3.54 9.65
CA LEU A 16 -10.40 -3.06 9.63
C LEU A 16 -10.30 -1.58 9.98
N MET A 17 -11.20 -0.75 9.46
CA MET A 17 -11.24 0.68 9.77
C MET A 17 -11.42 0.89 11.28
N LEU A 18 -12.38 0.20 11.90
CA LEU A 18 -12.60 0.30 13.34
C LEU A 18 -11.41 -0.24 14.14
N LEU A 19 -10.87 -1.40 13.74
CA LEU A 19 -9.72 -2.02 14.41
C LEU A 19 -8.49 -1.13 14.38
N ILE A 20 -8.17 -0.51 13.24
CA ILE A 20 -6.99 0.34 13.12
C ILE A 20 -7.25 1.69 13.79
N PHE A 21 -8.43 2.28 13.62
CA PHE A 21 -8.76 3.58 14.20
C PHE A 21 -8.70 3.55 15.73
N TYR A 22 -9.40 2.60 16.36
CA TYR A 22 -9.35 2.44 17.82
C TYR A 22 -8.07 1.76 18.30
N GLY A 23 -7.58 0.78 17.55
CA GLY A 23 -6.36 0.05 17.90
C GLY A 23 -5.11 0.93 17.88
N LEU A 24 -5.06 1.96 17.02
CA LEU A 24 -3.97 2.93 17.00
C LEU A 24 -3.93 3.74 18.29
N GLN A 25 -5.07 4.24 18.76
CA GLN A 25 -5.15 4.96 20.04
C GLN A 25 -4.79 4.05 21.22
N ILE A 26 -5.30 2.81 21.24
CA ILE A 26 -4.98 1.84 22.29
C ILE A 26 -3.48 1.52 22.30
N ALA A 27 -2.89 1.26 21.14
CA ALA A 27 -1.46 0.98 21.01
C ALA A 27 -0.61 2.16 21.49
N LEU A 28 -1.01 3.38 21.18
CA LEU A 28 -0.33 4.58 21.66
C LEU A 28 -0.47 4.76 23.16
N ASN A 29 -1.65 4.54 23.73
CA ASN A 29 -1.84 4.59 25.18
C ASN A 29 -0.93 3.57 25.89
N VAL A 30 -0.86 2.33 25.38
CA VAL A 30 0.03 1.29 25.93
C VAL A 30 1.51 1.70 25.84
N VAL A 31 1.95 2.25 24.70
CA VAL A 31 3.34 2.73 24.54
C VAL A 31 3.63 3.91 25.46
N THR A 32 2.69 4.83 25.59
CA THR A 32 2.83 6.06 26.38
C THR A 32 2.86 5.75 27.89
N ASP A 33 1.98 4.85 28.34
CA ASP A 33 1.97 4.31 29.71
C ASP A 33 3.28 3.55 30.01
N SER A 34 3.80 2.76 29.06
CA SER A 34 5.07 2.05 29.23
C SER A 34 6.29 2.96 29.34
N LEU A 35 6.19 4.18 28.79
CA LEU A 35 7.24 5.20 28.84
C LEU A 35 7.04 6.19 29.99
N GLY A 36 5.92 6.10 30.74
CA GLY A 36 5.58 7.01 31.83
C GLY A 36 5.29 8.44 31.38
N ILE A 37 4.84 8.62 30.14
CA ILE A 37 4.49 9.91 29.54
C ILE A 37 2.96 10.11 29.66
N ASP A 38 2.49 11.35 29.63
CA ASP A 38 1.05 11.65 29.56
C ASP A 38 0.43 11.15 28.25
N GLN A 39 -0.78 10.60 28.33
CA GLN A 39 -1.49 10.02 27.18
C GLN A 39 -1.58 11.01 26.02
N ILE A 40 -1.11 10.59 24.85
CA ILE A 40 -1.19 11.37 23.62
C ILE A 40 -2.47 10.97 22.90
N ASP A 41 -3.46 11.85 22.94
CA ASP A 41 -4.65 11.72 22.10
C ASP A 41 -4.29 12.08 20.66
N ILE A 42 -4.50 11.13 19.74
CA ILE A 42 -4.35 11.42 18.31
C ILE A 42 -5.59 12.18 17.84
N ASP A 43 -5.34 13.27 17.11
CA ASP A 43 -6.38 13.99 16.40
C ASP A 43 -7.15 13.03 15.46
N PRO A 44 -8.49 13.00 15.52
CA PRO A 44 -9.31 12.07 14.74
C PRO A 44 -9.04 12.11 13.22
N MET A 45 -8.65 13.28 12.69
CA MET A 45 -8.30 13.41 11.26
C MET A 45 -7.00 12.67 10.95
N VAL A 46 -5.99 12.80 11.81
CA VAL A 46 -4.71 12.09 11.66
C VAL A 46 -4.91 10.57 11.79
N ALA A 47 -5.69 10.13 12.78
CA ALA A 47 -6.05 8.71 12.94
C ALA A 47 -6.77 8.17 11.70
N GLY A 48 -7.71 8.94 11.12
CA GLY A 48 -8.40 8.59 9.89
C GLY A 48 -7.46 8.45 8.69
N ILE A 49 -6.54 9.42 8.50
CA ILE A 49 -5.54 9.38 7.41
C ILE A 49 -4.65 8.14 7.54
N ILE A 50 -4.18 7.81 8.74
CA ILE A 50 -3.35 6.63 8.99
C ILE A 50 -4.15 5.35 8.70
N THR A 51 -5.39 5.29 9.17
CA THR A 51 -6.28 4.14 8.98
C THR A 51 -6.51 3.84 7.51
N LEU A 52 -6.94 4.87 6.75
CA LEU A 52 -7.15 4.75 5.31
C LEU A 52 -5.84 4.44 4.58
N GLY A 53 -4.76 5.13 4.91
CA GLY A 53 -3.45 4.91 4.30
C GLY A 53 -2.93 3.48 4.47
N PHE A 54 -3.15 2.88 5.64
CA PHE A 54 -2.75 1.50 5.93
C PHE A 54 -3.57 0.49 5.11
N ILE A 55 -4.91 0.58 5.19
CA ILE A 55 -5.82 -0.34 4.48
C ILE A 55 -5.58 -0.26 2.98
N TYR A 56 -5.67 0.94 2.41
CA TYR A 56 -5.52 1.12 0.96
C TYR A 56 -4.09 0.93 0.49
N GLY A 57 -3.08 1.17 1.32
CA GLY A 57 -1.69 0.84 1.01
C GLY A 57 -1.50 -0.64 0.64
N ALA A 58 -2.24 -1.55 1.28
CA ALA A 58 -2.23 -2.97 0.92
C ALA A 58 -2.85 -3.23 -0.47
N TYR A 59 -3.99 -2.60 -0.76
CA TYR A 59 -4.66 -2.68 -2.07
C TYR A 59 -3.80 -2.07 -3.20
N PHE A 60 -3.10 -0.97 -2.92
CA PHE A 60 -2.12 -0.38 -3.83
C PHE A 60 -0.95 -1.33 -4.09
N THR A 61 -0.41 -1.96 -3.05
CA THR A 61 0.70 -2.92 -3.20
C THR A 61 0.32 -4.07 -4.13
N GLU A 62 -0.89 -4.61 -4.00
CA GLU A 62 -1.36 -5.68 -4.87
C GLU A 62 -1.59 -5.20 -6.32
N THR A 63 -2.08 -3.97 -6.48
CA THR A 63 -2.25 -3.34 -7.79
C THR A 63 -0.90 -3.16 -8.49
N PHE A 64 0.11 -2.66 -7.79
CA PHE A 64 1.47 -2.54 -8.30
C PHE A 64 2.08 -3.92 -8.60
N ARG A 65 1.84 -4.92 -7.75
CA ARG A 65 2.31 -6.29 -7.97
C ARG A 65 1.69 -6.90 -9.24
N GLY A 66 0.38 -6.76 -9.42
CA GLY A 66 -0.32 -7.20 -10.63
C GLY A 66 0.20 -6.48 -11.88
N ALA A 67 0.39 -5.16 -11.79
CA ALA A 67 0.95 -4.36 -12.87
C ALA A 67 2.40 -4.73 -13.21
N PHE A 68 3.22 -5.09 -12.22
CA PHE A 68 4.58 -5.59 -12.43
C PHE A 68 4.58 -6.90 -13.22
N MET A 69 3.71 -7.83 -12.82
CA MET A 69 3.62 -9.15 -13.47
C MET A 69 3.01 -9.08 -14.87
N ALA A 70 2.23 -8.04 -15.16
CA ALA A 70 1.64 -7.80 -16.49
C ALA A 70 2.69 -7.34 -17.53
N VAL A 71 3.85 -6.82 -17.10
CA VAL A 71 4.89 -6.37 -18.04
C VAL A 71 5.53 -7.58 -18.74
N PRO A 72 5.55 -7.63 -20.08
CA PRO A 72 6.18 -8.73 -20.80
C PRO A 72 7.67 -8.90 -20.46
N LYS A 73 8.08 -10.14 -20.16
CA LYS A 73 9.48 -10.47 -19.82
C LYS A 73 10.47 -10.12 -20.93
N GLY A 74 10.03 -10.11 -22.19
CA GLY A 74 10.84 -9.74 -23.36
C GLY A 74 11.45 -8.33 -23.27
N HIS A 75 10.82 -7.38 -22.58
CA HIS A 75 11.41 -6.05 -22.37
C HIS A 75 12.66 -6.10 -21.47
N ILE A 76 12.68 -7.01 -20.50
CA ILE A 76 13.81 -7.19 -19.58
C ILE A 76 14.95 -7.89 -20.31
N GLU A 77 14.62 -8.90 -21.10
CA GLU A 77 15.59 -9.66 -21.90
C GLU A 77 16.23 -8.80 -22.99
N ALA A 78 15.44 -8.00 -23.71
CA ALA A 78 15.96 -7.04 -24.68
C ALA A 78 16.88 -6.00 -24.03
N ALA A 79 16.46 -5.40 -22.90
CA ALA A 79 17.29 -4.43 -22.19
C ALA A 79 18.63 -5.03 -21.72
N ARG A 80 18.63 -6.29 -21.25
CA ARG A 80 19.86 -7.01 -20.91
C ARG A 80 20.74 -7.28 -22.13
N ALA A 81 20.16 -7.64 -23.27
CA ALA A 81 20.90 -7.86 -24.51
C ALA A 81 21.59 -6.56 -25.03
N PHE A 82 20.98 -5.41 -24.78
CA PHE A 82 21.56 -4.09 -25.07
C PHE A 82 22.56 -3.58 -24.01
N GLY A 83 22.86 -4.38 -22.97
CA GLY A 83 23.85 -4.04 -21.95
C GLY A 83 23.33 -3.09 -20.84
N PHE A 84 22.02 -2.90 -20.71
CA PHE A 84 21.47 -2.10 -19.61
C PHE A 84 21.59 -2.81 -18.26
N THR A 85 21.94 -2.04 -17.23
CA THR A 85 21.93 -2.52 -15.84
C THR A 85 20.50 -2.70 -15.32
N HIS A 86 20.33 -3.53 -14.28
CA HIS A 86 19.00 -3.81 -13.73
C HIS A 86 18.23 -2.55 -13.29
N GLY A 87 18.93 -1.57 -12.68
CA GLY A 87 18.32 -0.29 -12.29
C GLY A 87 17.92 0.59 -13.48
N GLN A 88 18.70 0.58 -14.57
CA GLN A 88 18.34 1.29 -15.81
C GLN A 88 17.14 0.64 -16.48
N THR A 89 17.11 -0.70 -16.54
CA THR A 89 15.98 -1.47 -17.06
C THR A 89 14.70 -1.19 -16.27
N LEU A 90 14.79 -1.19 -14.94
CA LEU A 90 13.67 -0.87 -14.06
C LEU A 90 13.15 0.54 -14.32
N ARG A 91 14.02 1.56 -14.22
CA ARG A 91 13.60 2.96 -14.29
C ARG A 91 13.14 3.41 -15.67
N ARG A 92 13.79 2.94 -16.74
CA ARG A 92 13.54 3.44 -18.11
C ARG A 92 12.53 2.62 -18.91
N PHE A 93 12.41 1.33 -18.64
CA PHE A 93 11.56 0.44 -19.45
C PHE A 93 10.42 -0.14 -18.62
N MET A 94 10.75 -0.77 -17.50
CA MET A 94 9.78 -1.51 -16.71
C MET A 94 8.80 -0.60 -15.97
N PHE A 95 9.30 0.43 -15.28
CA PHE A 95 8.48 1.33 -14.47
C PHE A 95 7.46 2.11 -15.33
N PRO A 96 7.83 2.74 -16.46
CA PRO A 96 6.84 3.40 -17.33
C PRO A 96 5.82 2.44 -17.93
N ALA A 97 6.22 1.20 -18.27
CA ALA A 97 5.32 0.18 -18.80
C ALA A 97 4.34 -0.33 -17.73
N MET A 98 4.86 -0.69 -16.56
CA MET A 98 4.10 -1.06 -15.36
C MET A 98 3.04 -0.01 -15.03
N MET A 99 3.41 1.27 -15.02
CA MET A 99 2.49 2.34 -14.64
C MET A 99 1.23 2.36 -15.51
N ARG A 100 1.34 2.05 -16.81
CA ARG A 100 0.18 1.96 -17.70
C ARG A 100 -0.81 0.87 -17.29
N TYR A 101 -0.30 -0.25 -16.77
CA TYR A 101 -1.13 -1.34 -16.23
C TYR A 101 -1.64 -1.04 -14.81
N ALA A 102 -0.90 -0.26 -14.02
CA ALA A 102 -1.30 0.11 -12.66
C ALA A 102 -2.40 1.19 -12.64
N LEU A 103 -2.41 2.12 -13.59
CA LEU A 103 -3.32 3.27 -13.63
C LEU A 103 -4.82 2.90 -13.48
N PRO A 104 -5.36 1.90 -14.19
CA PRO A 104 -6.75 1.48 -14.01
C PRO A 104 -7.04 0.98 -12.60
N GLY A 105 -6.14 0.18 -12.01
CA GLY A 105 -6.30 -0.35 -10.66
C GLY A 105 -6.18 0.73 -9.57
N ILE A 106 -5.26 1.69 -9.77
CA ILE A 106 -5.13 2.87 -8.91
C ILE A 106 -6.42 3.70 -8.95
N GLY A 107 -6.96 3.95 -10.14
CA GLY A 107 -8.21 4.69 -10.31
C GLY A 107 -9.39 4.03 -9.62
N ASN A 108 -9.49 2.69 -9.70
CA ASN A 108 -10.51 1.93 -9.00
C ASN A 108 -10.36 2.06 -7.47
N ASN A 109 -9.18 1.82 -6.92
CA ASN A 109 -8.94 1.94 -5.48
C ASN A 109 -9.23 3.36 -4.97
N TRP A 110 -8.87 4.39 -5.75
CA TRP A 110 -9.17 5.78 -5.44
C TRP A 110 -10.69 6.05 -5.33
N GLN A 111 -11.49 5.51 -6.25
CA GLN A 111 -12.95 5.66 -6.18
C GLN A 111 -13.55 4.96 -4.96
N VAL A 112 -12.95 3.86 -4.51
CA VAL A 112 -13.39 3.17 -3.29
C VAL A 112 -13.05 4.01 -2.06
N ILE A 113 -11.85 4.59 -1.99
CA ILE A 113 -11.44 5.51 -0.89
C ILE A 113 -12.42 6.68 -0.78
N LEU A 114 -12.81 7.28 -1.91
CA LEU A 114 -13.74 8.41 -1.92
C LEU A 114 -15.16 8.07 -1.45
N LYS A 115 -15.54 6.79 -1.47
CA LYS A 115 -16.86 6.31 -1.05
C LYS A 115 -16.89 5.84 0.41
N ALA A 116 -15.72 5.64 1.01
CA ALA A 116 -15.56 5.27 2.42
C ALA A 116 -15.81 6.48 3.31
#